data_AF-A0A933G3P5-F1
#
_entry.id   AF-A0A933G3P5-F1
#
_cell.length_a   1.000
_cell.length_b   1.000
_cell.length_c   1.000
_cell.angle_alpha   90.00
_cell.angle_beta   90.00
_cell.angle_gamma   90.00
#
_symmetry.space_group_name_H-M   'P 1'
#
loop_
_entity.id
_entity.type
_entity.pdbx_description
1 polymer ?
#
loop_
_entity_poly.entity_id
_entity_poly.type
_entity_poly.pdbx_seq_one_letter_code
_entity_poly.pdbx_strand_id
1 'polypeptide(L)'
;RCAMSDLTLLANQYAASAEFLKGMNSALLRIKKAQFGVGGGEASPAELRRSRDELAQLVEAVYARLSNEAGRTVMVPEELLERLRAEYGTQLSWRLPDLQEAIMALRGSEPLGERALKTLDELCGAADATASASFRRLWRR
;
A
#
# COMPACT_ATOMS: atom_id res chain seq x y z
N ARG A 1 -28.97 7.69 20.29
CA ARG A 1 -28.17 6.48 20.63
C ARG A 1 -27.59 5.91 19.32
N CYS A 2 -26.40 6.36 18.89
CA CYS A 2 -25.61 5.79 17.77
C CYS A 2 -24.09 5.78 18.06
N ALA A 3 -23.67 6.08 19.29
CA ALA A 3 -22.25 6.25 19.61
C ALA A 3 -21.45 4.93 19.54
N MET A 4 -22.07 3.78 19.85
CA MET A 4 -21.38 2.48 19.78
C MET A 4 -21.19 2.00 18.34
N SER A 5 -22.17 2.17 17.46
CA SER A 5 -22.04 1.78 16.04
C SER A 5 -20.97 2.59 15.33
N ASP A 6 -20.90 3.89 15.62
CA ASP A 6 -19.92 4.80 15.01
C ASP A 6 -18.50 4.51 15.50
N LEU A 7 -18.34 4.18 16.79
CA LEU A 7 -17.03 3.83 17.35
C LEU A 7 -16.53 2.49 16.79
N THR A 8 -17.41 1.49 16.67
CA THR A 8 -17.05 0.19 16.06
C THR A 8 -16.68 0.35 14.59
N LEU A 9 -17.40 1.18 13.84
CA LEU A 9 -17.06 1.49 12.45
C LEU A 9 -15.67 2.16 12.33
N LEU A 10 -15.40 3.19 13.14
CA LEU A 10 -14.10 3.88 13.15
C LEU A 10 -12.95 2.96 13.57
N ALA A 11 -13.16 2.09 14.56
CA ALA A 11 -12.18 1.10 14.99
C ALA A 11 -11.87 0.11 13.86
N ASN A 12 -12.89 -0.37 13.15
CA ASN A 12 -12.72 -1.26 12.00
C ASN A 12 -11.98 -0.58 10.84
N GLN A 13 -12.31 0.68 10.53
CA GLN A 13 -11.61 1.47 9.50
C GLN A 13 -10.13 1.70 9.84
N TYR A 14 -9.85 2.03 11.11
CA TYR A 14 -8.47 2.16 11.58
C TYR A 14 -7.72 0.83 11.48
N ALA A 15 -8.31 -0.27 11.96
CA ALA A 15 -7.68 -1.60 11.90
C ALA A 15 -7.35 -2.01 10.46
N ALA A 16 -8.29 -1.83 9.53
CA ALA A 16 -8.06 -2.12 8.11
C ALA A 16 -6.94 -1.27 7.52
N SER A 17 -6.92 0.03 7.81
CA SER A 17 -5.88 0.95 7.33
C SER A 17 -4.50 0.62 7.91
N ALA A 18 -4.43 0.30 9.20
CA ALA A 18 -3.19 -0.03 9.88
C ALA A 18 -2.61 -1.36 9.40
N GLU A 19 -3.44 -2.38 9.21
CA GLU A 19 -2.97 -3.69 8.70
C GLU A 19 -2.51 -3.57 7.25
N PHE A 20 -3.24 -2.82 6.41
CA PHE A 20 -2.82 -2.56 5.04
C PHE A 20 -1.47 -1.83 4.97
N LEU A 21 -1.30 -0.75 5.75
CA LEU A 21 -0.04 -0.01 5.86
C LEU A 21 1.11 -0.91 6.31
N LYS A 22 0.88 -1.71 7.36
CA LYS A 22 1.88 -2.63 7.91
C LYS A 22 2.33 -3.66 6.86
N GLY A 23 1.38 -4.21 6.10
CA GLY A 23 1.67 -5.10 4.97
C GLY A 23 2.58 -4.43 3.93
N MET A 24 2.18 -3.26 3.43
CA MET A 24 2.96 -2.51 2.43
C MET A 24 4.35 -2.14 2.93
N ASN A 25 4.45 -1.49 4.10
CA ASN A 25 5.72 -1.01 4.64
C ASN A 25 6.68 -2.16 4.95
N SER A 26 6.18 -3.25 5.56
CA SER A 26 7.05 -4.38 5.91
C SER A 26 7.62 -5.06 4.66
N ALA A 27 6.80 -5.26 3.62
CA ALA A 27 7.25 -5.84 2.36
C ALA A 27 8.25 -4.92 1.64
N LEU A 28 7.95 -3.62 1.52
CA LEU A 28 8.84 -2.67 0.86
C LEU A 28 10.18 -2.52 1.59
N LEU A 29 10.15 -2.44 2.93
CA LEU A 29 11.39 -2.37 3.72
C LEU A 29 12.25 -3.61 3.56
N ARG A 30 11.66 -4.82 3.53
CA ARG A 30 12.43 -6.04 3.28
C ARG A 30 13.11 -6.02 1.91
N ILE A 31 12.40 -5.57 0.87
CA ILE A 31 12.95 -5.44 -0.48
C ILE A 31 14.10 -4.42 -0.51
N LYS A 32 13.90 -3.23 0.07
CA LYS A 32 14.93 -2.19 0.13
C LYS A 32 16.16 -2.66 0.91
N LYS A 33 15.98 -3.31 2.06
CA LYS A 33 17.08 -3.84 2.87
C LYS A 33 17.92 -4.85 2.09
N ALA A 34 17.27 -5.79 1.40
CA ALA A 34 17.96 -6.77 0.56
C ALA A 34 18.68 -6.10 -0.63
N GLN A 35 18.06 -5.12 -1.27
CA GLN A 35 18.62 -4.43 -2.44
C GLN A 35 19.81 -3.53 -2.08
N PHE A 36 19.76 -2.82 -0.95
CA PHE A 36 20.81 -1.89 -0.54
C PHE A 36 21.82 -2.48 0.46
N GLY A 37 21.69 -3.77 0.81
CA GLY A 37 22.54 -4.42 1.80
C GLY A 37 22.44 -3.81 3.21
N VAL A 38 21.30 -3.21 3.54
CA VAL A 38 21.09 -2.52 4.83
C VAL A 38 20.38 -3.45 5.80
N GLY A 39 21.09 -3.89 6.83
CA GLY A 39 20.57 -4.81 7.86
C GLY A 39 21.26 -6.17 7.76
N GLY A 40 21.98 -6.55 8.82
CA GLY A 40 22.94 -7.65 8.84
C GLY A 40 22.38 -9.09 8.75
N GLY A 41 21.22 -9.28 8.13
CA GLY A 41 20.71 -10.58 7.76
C GLY A 41 20.33 -10.57 6.28
N GLU A 42 21.05 -11.34 5.47
CA GLU A 42 20.67 -11.58 4.07
C GLU A 42 19.32 -12.31 4.08
N ALA A 43 18.26 -11.63 3.63
CA ALA A 43 16.99 -12.29 3.37
C ALA A 43 17.22 -13.36 2.30
N SER A 44 16.71 -14.57 2.53
CA SER A 44 16.83 -15.62 1.54
C SER A 44 16.14 -15.20 0.22
N PRO A 45 16.59 -15.68 -0.94
CA PRO A 45 15.93 -15.39 -2.21
C PRO A 45 14.43 -15.72 -2.20
N ALA A 46 14.02 -16.75 -1.45
CA ALA A 46 12.63 -17.14 -1.29
C ALA A 46 11.81 -16.11 -0.47
N GLU A 47 12.36 -15.59 0.62
CA GLU A 47 11.71 -14.55 1.44
C GLU A 47 11.61 -13.22 0.69
N LEU A 48 12.64 -12.88 -0.08
CA LEU A 48 12.62 -11.69 -0.93
C LEU A 48 11.53 -11.82 -2.00
N ARG A 49 11.48 -12.96 -2.70
CA ARG A 49 10.44 -13.23 -3.70
C ARG A 49 9.04 -13.17 -3.10
N ARG A 50 8.85 -13.78 -1.93
CA ARG A 50 7.59 -13.71 -1.18
C ARG A 50 7.21 -12.27 -0.84
N SER A 51 8.15 -11.47 -0.35
CA SER A 51 7.92 -10.05 -0.03
C SER A 51 7.54 -9.25 -1.27
N ARG A 52 8.16 -9.53 -2.41
CA ARG A 52 7.81 -8.91 -3.70
C ARG A 52 6.42 -9.31 -4.16
N ASP A 53 6.06 -10.59 -4.06
CA ASP A 53 4.73 -11.09 -4.43
C ASP A 53 3.63 -10.52 -3.51
N GLU A 54 3.88 -10.44 -2.20
CA GLU A 54 2.97 -9.82 -1.23
C GLU A 54 2.75 -8.34 -1.55
N LEU A 55 3.82 -7.58 -1.82
CA LEU A 55 3.71 -6.17 -2.19
C LEU A 55 3.01 -6.00 -3.54
N ALA A 56 3.32 -6.84 -4.54
CA ALA A 56 2.68 -6.80 -5.84
C ALA A 56 1.17 -7.02 -5.72
N GLN A 57 0.71 -7.97 -4.89
CA GLN A 57 -0.71 -8.21 -4.67
C GLN A 57 -1.42 -7.00 -4.06
N LEU A 58 -0.79 -6.32 -3.09
CA LEU A 58 -1.33 -5.11 -2.46
C LEU A 58 -1.43 -3.96 -3.48
N VAL A 59 -0.38 -3.72 -4.26
CA VAL A 59 -0.35 -2.65 -5.27
C VAL A 59 -1.31 -2.96 -6.43
N GLU A 60 -1.39 -4.21 -6.87
CA GLU A 60 -2.36 -4.67 -7.87
C GLU A 60 -3.80 -4.47 -7.40
N ALA A 61 -4.09 -4.66 -6.11
CA ALA A 61 -5.41 -4.39 -5.55
C ALA A 61 -5.75 -2.89 -5.57
N VAL A 62 -4.79 -2.03 -5.21
CA VAL A 62 -4.96 -0.57 -5.32
C VAL A 62 -5.18 -0.16 -6.77
N TYR A 63 -4.33 -0.65 -7.68
CA TYR A 63 -4.45 -0.40 -9.13
C TYR A 63 -5.85 -0.76 -9.63
N ALA A 64 -6.30 -2.00 -9.40
CA ALA A 64 -7.60 -2.48 -9.86
C ALA A 64 -8.76 -1.62 -9.33
N ARG A 65 -8.69 -1.21 -8.05
CA ARG A 65 -9.69 -0.34 -7.43
C ARG A 65 -9.67 1.08 -8.00
N LEU A 66 -8.52 1.60 -8.44
CA LEU A 66 -8.39 2.92 -9.06
C LEU A 66 -8.77 2.91 -10.54
N SER A 67 -8.45 1.84 -11.28
CA SER A 67 -8.81 1.64 -12.69
C SER A 67 -10.26 1.17 -12.90
N ASN A 68 -11.00 0.94 -11.82
CA ASN A 68 -12.34 0.34 -11.82
C ASN A 68 -12.38 -1.06 -12.47
N GLU A 69 -11.27 -1.79 -12.42
CA GLU A 69 -11.21 -3.18 -12.83
C GLU A 69 -11.79 -4.08 -11.74
N ALA A 70 -12.75 -4.93 -12.12
CA ALA A 70 -13.26 -5.98 -11.24
C ALA A 70 -12.28 -7.16 -11.26
N GLY A 71 -11.70 -7.54 -10.11
CA GLY A 71 -10.88 -8.76 -10.11
C GLY A 71 -9.98 -9.07 -8.93
N ARG A 72 -10.02 -8.35 -7.79
CA ARG A 72 -9.09 -8.62 -6.68
C ARG A 72 -9.80 -8.77 -5.33
N THR A 73 -9.40 -9.80 -4.60
CA THR A 73 -9.93 -10.20 -3.28
C THR A 73 -9.29 -9.46 -2.12
N VAL A 74 -8.16 -8.79 -2.35
CA VAL A 74 -7.45 -8.03 -1.30
C VAL A 74 -8.27 -6.80 -0.95
N MET A 75 -8.60 -6.66 0.32
CA MET A 75 -9.35 -5.52 0.84
C MET A 75 -8.44 -4.30 0.89
N VAL A 76 -8.74 -3.30 0.07
CA VAL A 76 -8.10 -1.98 0.11
C VAL A 76 -8.99 -1.05 0.92
N PRO A 77 -8.47 -0.34 1.95
CA PRO A 77 -9.25 0.65 2.70
C PRO A 77 -9.84 1.71 1.78
N GLU A 78 -11.14 2.01 1.92
CA GLU A 78 -11.82 2.96 1.04
C GLU A 78 -11.26 4.38 1.21
N GLU A 79 -10.91 4.76 2.44
CA GLU A 79 -10.34 6.07 2.74
C GLU A 79 -8.98 6.29 2.07
N LEU A 80 -8.22 5.21 1.84
CA LEU A 80 -6.98 5.27 1.08
C LEU A 80 -7.29 5.53 -0.39
N LEU A 81 -8.29 4.85 -0.96
CA LEU A 81 -8.69 5.06 -2.36
C LEU A 81 -9.22 6.48 -2.59
N GLU A 82 -10.06 6.99 -1.69
CA GLU A 82 -10.53 8.37 -1.71
C GLU A 82 -9.37 9.35 -1.67
N ARG A 83 -8.38 9.11 -0.79
CA ARG A 83 -7.19 9.95 -0.73
C ARG A 83 -6.38 9.91 -2.01
N LEU A 84 -6.08 8.72 -2.54
CA LEU A 84 -5.31 8.58 -3.77
C LEU A 84 -6.03 9.23 -4.95
N ARG A 85 -7.36 9.09 -5.04
CA ARG A 85 -8.18 9.79 -6.04
C ARG A 85 -8.11 11.31 -5.87
N ALA A 86 -8.13 11.81 -4.64
CA ALA A 86 -8.00 13.24 -4.36
C ALA A 86 -6.59 13.79 -4.66
N GLU A 87 -5.54 13.06 -4.32
CA GLU A 87 -4.15 13.44 -4.55
C GLU A 87 -3.78 13.39 -6.03
N TYR A 88 -4.20 12.34 -6.74
CA TYR A 88 -3.90 12.19 -8.16
C TYR A 88 -4.85 13.03 -9.02
N GLY A 89 -6.09 13.25 -8.60
CA GLY A 89 -7.06 14.11 -9.28
C GLY A 89 -7.15 13.80 -10.79
N THR A 90 -6.93 14.83 -11.62
CA THR A 90 -6.92 14.71 -13.08
C THR A 90 -5.69 13.97 -13.64
N GLN A 91 -4.66 13.74 -12.83
CA GLN A 91 -3.44 13.01 -13.21
C GLN A 91 -3.54 11.50 -13.01
N LEU A 92 -4.68 10.99 -12.52
CA LEU A 92 -4.86 9.56 -12.26
C LEU A 92 -4.52 8.69 -13.48
N SER A 93 -4.89 9.13 -14.69
CA SER A 93 -4.59 8.43 -15.95
C SER A 93 -3.08 8.33 -16.25
N TRP A 94 -2.30 9.32 -15.83
CA TRP A 94 -0.83 9.32 -15.97
C TRP A 94 -0.13 8.50 -14.88
N ARG A 95 -0.77 8.33 -13.72
CA ARG A 95 -0.24 7.58 -12.58
C ARG A 95 -0.54 6.08 -12.64
N LEU A 96 -1.61 5.66 -13.31
CA LEU A 96 -1.91 4.23 -13.51
C LEU A 96 -0.77 3.47 -14.23
N PRO A 97 -0.15 4.00 -15.30
CA PRO A 97 1.03 3.39 -15.91
C PRO A 97 2.21 3.23 -14.93
N ASP A 98 2.47 4.21 -14.07
CA ASP A 98 3.54 4.12 -13.06
C ASP A 98 3.29 2.98 -12.07
N LEU A 99 2.03 2.81 -11.66
CA LEU A 99 1.61 1.70 -10.80
C LEU A 99 1.77 0.36 -11.49
N GLN A 100 1.39 0.27 -12.77
CA GLN A 100 1.53 -0.93 -13.57
C GLN A 100 3.01 -1.30 -13.79
N GLU A 101 3.87 -0.31 -14.08
CA GLU A 101 5.32 -0.49 -14.17
C GLU A 101 5.89 -1.00 -12.84
N ALA A 102 5.47 -0.43 -11.70
CA ALA A 102 5.91 -0.88 -10.39
C ALA A 102 5.47 -2.31 -10.08
N ILE A 103 4.25 -2.70 -10.45
CA ILE A 103 3.75 -4.07 -10.34
C ILE A 103 4.61 -5.04 -11.16
N MET A 104 4.88 -4.71 -12.43
CA MET A 104 5.72 -5.53 -13.29
C MET A 104 7.14 -5.67 -12.73
N ALA A 105 7.71 -4.57 -12.24
CA ALA A 105 9.02 -4.59 -11.59
C ALA A 105 9.01 -5.51 -10.37
N LEU A 106 8.01 -5.44 -9.50
CA LEU A 106 7.88 -6.32 -8.33
C LEU A 106 7.82 -7.81 -8.72
N ARG A 107 7.10 -8.16 -9.79
CA ARG A 107 7.02 -9.53 -10.30
C ARG A 107 8.34 -10.06 -10.90
N GLY A 108 9.22 -9.16 -11.31
CA GLY A 108 10.57 -9.50 -11.79
C GLY A 108 11.52 -9.92 -10.67
N SER A 109 12.67 -10.48 -11.05
CA SER A 109 13.78 -10.79 -10.15
C SER A 109 14.78 -9.64 -9.99
N GLU A 110 14.75 -8.67 -10.91
CA GLU A 110 15.72 -7.57 -10.94
C GLU A 110 15.53 -6.59 -9.77
N PRO A 111 16.59 -5.87 -9.35
CA PRO A 111 16.47 -4.76 -8.42
C PRO A 111 15.40 -3.75 -8.87
N LEU A 112 14.66 -3.19 -7.92
CA LEU A 112 13.66 -2.18 -8.25
C LEU A 112 14.36 -0.89 -8.66
N GLY A 113 14.00 -0.37 -9.83
CA GLY A 113 14.48 0.93 -10.30
C GLY A 113 13.94 2.08 -9.45
N GLU A 114 14.59 3.24 -9.54
CA GLU A 114 14.24 4.44 -8.76
C GLU A 114 12.78 4.87 -8.93
N ARG A 115 12.26 4.85 -10.17
CA ARG A 115 10.86 5.20 -10.45
C ARG A 115 9.88 4.27 -9.73
N ALA A 116 10.13 2.96 -9.77
CA ALA A 116 9.29 1.97 -9.09
C ALA A 116 9.34 2.16 -7.57
N LEU A 117 10.55 2.34 -7.00
CA LEU A 117 10.71 2.62 -5.57
C LEU A 117 9.97 3.89 -5.15
N LYS A 118 10.07 4.97 -5.93
CA LYS A 118 9.38 6.23 -5.66
C LYS A 118 7.86 6.06 -5.66
N THR A 119 7.30 5.38 -6.67
CA THR A 119 5.87 5.08 -6.72
C THR A 119 5.39 4.28 -5.50
N LEU A 120 6.17 3.27 -5.08
CA LEU A 120 5.85 2.46 -3.90
C LEU A 120 5.95 3.27 -2.60
N ASP A 121 6.94 4.16 -2.49
CA ASP A 121 7.07 5.07 -1.34
C ASP A 121 5.91 6.07 -1.25
N GLU A 122 5.48 6.62 -2.39
CA GLU A 122 4.31 7.52 -2.44
C GLU A 122 3.05 6.80 -1.96
N LEU A 123 2.82 5.56 -2.39
CA LEU A 123 1.70 4.74 -1.89
C LEU A 123 1.80 4.45 -0.39
N CYS A 124 2.98 4.09 0.10
CA CYS A 124 3.23 3.87 1.52
C CYS A 124 2.94 5.14 2.34
N GLY A 125 3.33 6.32 1.83
CA GLY A 125 3.03 7.61 2.45
C GLY A 125 1.53 7.90 2.50
N ALA A 126 0.79 7.64 1.42
CA ALA A 126 -0.66 7.80 1.39
C ALA A 126 -1.38 6.85 2.37
N ALA A 127 -0.91 5.60 2.47
CA ALA A 127 -1.40 4.62 3.42
C ALA A 127 -1.12 5.05 4.88
N ASP A 128 0.08 5.57 5.16
CA ASP A 128 0.48 6.05 6.49
C ASP A 128 -0.38 7.22 6.95
N ALA A 129 -0.53 8.21 6.07
CA ALA A 129 -1.40 9.34 6.32
C ALA A 129 -2.84 8.86 6.60
N THR A 130 -3.28 7.75 6.00
CA THR A 130 -4.67 7.25 6.09
C THR A 130 -4.90 6.61 7.44
N ALA A 131 -4.02 5.69 7.82
CA ALA A 131 -4.02 5.10 9.15
C ALA A 131 -3.92 6.18 10.24
N SER A 132 -3.04 7.18 10.07
CA SER A 132 -2.88 8.31 10.98
C SER A 132 -4.12 9.20 11.08
N ALA A 133 -4.83 9.43 9.98
CA ALA A 133 -6.08 10.18 9.98
C ALA A 133 -7.18 9.42 10.73
N SER A 134 -7.33 8.12 10.47
CA SER A 134 -8.31 7.25 11.14
C SER A 134 -8.03 7.15 12.64
N PHE A 135 -6.76 6.98 13.03
CA PHE A 135 -6.35 6.99 14.44
C PHE A 135 -6.71 8.30 15.14
N ARG A 136 -6.40 9.45 14.51
CA ARG A 136 -6.74 10.76 15.08
C ARG A 136 -8.25 10.99 15.21
N ARG A 137 -9.08 10.37 14.37
CA ARG A 137 -10.56 10.43 14.50
C ARG A 137 -11.04 9.55 15.64
N LEU A 138 -10.48 8.34 15.77
CA LEU A 138 -10.77 7.41 16.85
C LEU A 138 -10.40 8.00 18.23
N TRP A 139 -9.23 8.64 18.34
CA TRP A 139 -8.75 9.21 19.62
C TRP A 139 -9.47 10.49 20.07
N ARG A 140 -10.14 11.19 19.15
CA ARG A 140 -10.88 12.44 19.44
C ARG A 140 -12.32 12.20 19.89
N ARG A 141 -12.74 10.94 20.04
CA ARG A 141 -14.07 10.49 20.45
C ARG A 141 -14.00 9.84 21.82
#